data_AF-A0A1H4D1V8-F1
#
_entry.id   AF-A0A1H4D1V8-F1
#
_cell.length_a   1.000
_cell.length_b   1.000
_cell.length_c   1.000
_cell.angle_alpha   90.00
_cell.angle_beta   90.00
_cell.angle_gamma   90.00
#
_symmetry.space_group_name_H-M   'P 1'
#
loop_
_entity.id
_entity.type
_entity.pdbx_description
1 polymer ?
#
loop_
_entity_poly.entity_id
_entity_poly.type
_entity_poly.pdbx_seq_one_letter_code
_entity_poly.pdbx_strand_id
1 'polypeptide(L)'
;MNQYSFENNQLKLKVSKAPFLVRLVLYIVTFLCFTLPLFGIVFNIIQGNGINFGGILALGIFYLIGFYLLRISLWNSHGEETILFNESEIIYIANYRWFKDGKKSLEKNEVTYSIKPVGYE
;
A
#
# COMPACT_ATOMS: atom_id res chain seq x y z
N MET A 1 -20.56 0.55 5.72
CA MET A 1 -19.57 -0.55 5.77
C MET A 1 -18.76 -0.35 7.03
N ASN A 2 -18.73 -1.32 7.95
CA ASN A 2 -18.07 -1.14 9.25
C ASN A 2 -16.57 -0.90 9.03
N GLN A 3 -16.06 0.21 9.56
CA GLN A 3 -14.64 0.60 9.46
C GLN A 3 -13.75 -0.14 10.46
N TYR A 4 -14.35 -0.83 11.43
CA TYR A 4 -13.65 -1.69 12.36
C TYR A 4 -14.43 -3.00 12.58
N SER A 5 -13.72 -4.05 12.94
CA SER A 5 -14.27 -5.32 13.42
C SER A 5 -13.31 -5.87 14.47
N PHE A 6 -13.86 -6.31 15.60
CA PHE A 6 -13.11 -6.97 16.66
C PHE A 6 -13.72 -8.34 16.92
N GLU A 7 -13.03 -9.38 16.46
CA GLU A 7 -13.49 -10.77 16.56
C GLU A 7 -12.27 -11.65 16.89
N ASN A 8 -12.41 -12.64 17.78
CA ASN A 8 -11.36 -13.62 18.08
C ASN A 8 -9.98 -13.03 18.40
N ASN A 9 -9.90 -12.00 19.26
CA ASN A 9 -8.64 -11.30 19.57
C ASN A 9 -7.94 -10.70 18.34
N GLN A 10 -8.69 -10.40 17.29
CA GLN A 10 -8.22 -9.74 16.10
C GLN A 10 -9.00 -8.44 15.90
N LEU A 11 -8.30 -7.31 15.94
CA LEU A 11 -8.84 -6.02 15.56
C LEU A 11 -8.48 -5.76 14.09
N LYS A 12 -9.49 -5.63 13.23
CA LYS A 12 -9.34 -5.18 11.85
C LYS A 12 -9.82 -3.75 11.74
N LEU A 13 -8.99 -2.86 11.23
CA LEU A 13 -9.31 -1.47 10.96
C LEU A 13 -9.21 -1.23 9.46
N LYS A 14 -10.30 -0.79 8.83
CA LYS A 14 -10.35 -0.47 7.40
C LYS A 14 -10.24 1.03 7.23
N VAL A 15 -9.27 1.44 6.43
CA VAL A 15 -9.10 2.82 6.03
C VAL A 15 -10.32 3.27 5.22
N SER A 16 -10.83 4.47 5.52
CA SER A 16 -11.88 5.08 4.72
C SER A 16 -11.36 5.33 3.30
N LYS A 17 -12.12 4.90 2.29
CA LYS A 17 -11.72 5.09 0.90
C LYS A 17 -11.66 6.58 0.60
N ALA A 18 -10.56 7.02 -0.02
CA ALA A 18 -10.45 8.38 -0.52
C ALA A 18 -11.54 8.67 -1.59
N PRO A 19 -11.88 9.96 -1.84
CA PRO A 19 -12.80 10.33 -2.90
C PRO A 19 -12.44 9.67 -4.23
N PHE A 20 -13.47 9.26 -4.99
CA PHE A 20 -13.27 8.51 -6.22
C PHE A 20 -12.30 9.21 -7.20
N LEU A 21 -12.45 10.52 -7.38
CA LEU A 21 -11.59 11.30 -8.27
C LEU A 21 -10.12 11.24 -7.86
N VAL A 22 -9.82 11.36 -6.56
CA VAL A 22 -8.45 11.28 -6.03
C VAL A 22 -7.83 9.92 -6.34
N ARG A 23 -8.58 8.84 -6.09
CA ARG A 23 -8.12 7.48 -6.39
C ARG A 23 -7.88 7.30 -7.89
N LEU A 24 -8.79 7.78 -8.74
CA LEU A 24 -8.66 7.70 -10.19
C LEU A 24 -7.37 8.39 -10.66
N VAL A 25 -7.13 9.63 -10.21
CA VAL A 25 -5.90 10.37 -10.56
C VAL A 25 -4.66 9.62 -10.09
N LEU A 26 -4.65 9.13 -8.85
CA LEU A 26 -3.52 8.37 -8.31
C LEU A 26 -3.19 7.14 -9.15
N TYR A 27 -4.21 6.37 -9.56
CA TYR A 27 -4.00 5.19 -10.42
C TYR A 27 -3.53 5.56 -11.83
N ILE A 28 -4.05 6.64 -12.42
CA ILE A 28 -3.61 7.11 -13.74
C ILE A 28 -2.13 7.52 -13.68
N VAL A 29 -1.74 8.33 -12.71
CA VAL A 29 -0.34 8.76 -12.55
C VAL A 29 0.57 7.56 -12.31
N THR A 30 0.16 6.64 -11.43
CA THR A 30 0.88 5.37 -11.20
C THR A 30 1.08 4.58 -12.49
N PHE A 31 0.03 4.43 -13.30
CA PHE A 31 0.07 3.73 -14.57
C PHE A 31 1.00 4.41 -15.59
N LEU A 32 0.97 5.74 -15.66
CA LEU A 32 1.85 6.52 -16.53
C LEU A 32 3.33 6.38 -16.14
N CYS A 33 3.64 6.25 -14.84
CA CYS A 33 5.02 5.98 -14.40
C CYS A 33 5.59 4.69 -14.98
N PHE A 34 4.77 3.65 -15.17
CA PHE A 34 5.26 2.41 -15.80
C PHE A 34 5.26 2.49 -17.33
N THR A 35 4.21 3.08 -17.91
CA THR A 35 4.00 3.03 -19.37
C THR A 35 4.82 4.03 -20.16
N LEU A 36 5.01 5.26 -19.68
CA LEU A 36 5.78 6.29 -20.39
C LEU A 36 7.26 5.90 -20.63
N PRO A 37 8.05 5.47 -19.61
CA PRO A 37 9.43 5.09 -19.86
C PRO A 37 9.54 3.83 -20.73
N LEU A 38 8.61 2.88 -20.58
CA LEU A 38 8.56 1.68 -21.41
C LEU A 38 8.27 2.04 -22.88
N PHE A 39 7.27 2.90 -23.11
CA PHE A 39 6.95 3.42 -24.43
C PHE A 39 8.14 4.17 -25.04
N GLY A 40 8.83 5.00 -24.26
CA GLY A 40 10.02 5.72 -24.71
C GLY A 40 11.13 4.78 -25.20
N ILE A 41 11.39 3.69 -24.47
CA ILE A 41 12.37 2.67 -24.88
C ILE A 41 11.91 1.98 -26.16
N VAL A 42 10.66 1.50 -26.22
CA VAL A 42 10.12 0.82 -27.41
C VAL A 42 10.16 1.72 -28.64
N PHE A 43 9.77 2.98 -28.50
CA PHE A 43 9.82 3.96 -29.57
C PHE A 43 11.26 4.20 -30.05
N ASN A 44 12.23 4.28 -29.13
CA ASN A 44 13.64 4.43 -29.48
C ASN A 44 14.17 3.26 -30.32
N ILE A 45 13.80 2.03 -29.95
CA ILE A 45 14.14 0.81 -30.68
C ILE A 45 13.54 0.84 -32.09
N ILE A 46 12.26 1.19 -32.22
CA ILE A 46 11.58 1.26 -33.53
C ILE A 46 12.26 2.26 -34.47
N GLN A 47 12.78 3.37 -33.93
CA GLN A 47 13.51 4.38 -34.71
C GLN A 47 14.96 4.00 -35.03
N GLY A 48 15.40 2.78 -34.69
CA GLY A 48 16.76 2.30 -34.97
C GLY A 48 17.84 2.85 -34.05
N ASN A 49 17.48 3.59 -33.00
CA ASN A 49 18.42 4.18 -32.05
C ASN A 49 18.89 3.18 -30.96
N GLY A 50 18.29 1.97 -30.93
CA GLY A 50 18.64 0.92 -29.98
C GLY A 50 18.10 1.16 -28.57
N ILE A 51 18.75 0.56 -27.56
CA ILE A 51 18.45 0.80 -26.15
C ILE A 51 19.59 1.66 -25.58
N ASN A 52 19.27 2.87 -25.15
CA ASN A 52 20.24 3.76 -24.53
C ASN A 52 20.26 3.59 -23.00
N PHE A 53 21.43 3.82 -22.40
CA PHE A 53 21.59 3.73 -20.95
C PHE A 53 20.68 4.72 -20.21
N GLY A 54 20.47 5.92 -20.76
CA GLY A 54 19.55 6.92 -20.22
C GLY A 54 18.10 6.42 -20.13
N GLY A 55 17.62 5.68 -21.12
CA GLY A 55 16.30 5.06 -21.11
C GLY A 55 16.16 3.99 -20.05
N ILE A 56 17.19 3.14 -19.87
CA ILE A 56 17.23 2.13 -18.79
C ILE A 56 17.21 2.82 -17.42
N LEU A 57 18.01 3.87 -17.24
CA LEU A 57 18.05 4.63 -15.98
C LEU A 57 16.70 5.28 -15.68
N ALA A 58 16.09 5.91 -16.68
CA ALA A 58 14.75 6.49 -16.56
C ALA A 58 13.71 5.41 -16.20
N LEU A 59 13.74 4.25 -16.86
CA LEU A 59 12.87 3.12 -16.53
C LEU A 59 13.00 2.71 -15.07
N GLY A 60 14.23 2.56 -14.56
CA GLY A 60 14.49 2.21 -13.17
C GLY A 60 13.91 3.22 -12.18
N ILE A 61 14.20 4.51 -12.38
CA ILE A 61 13.71 5.59 -11.52
C ILE A 61 12.18 5.67 -11.52
N PHE A 62 11.58 5.66 -12.72
CA PHE A 62 10.13 5.74 -12.85
C PHE A 62 9.42 4.50 -12.30
N TYR A 63 10.03 3.32 -12.39
CA TYR A 63 9.49 2.12 -11.76
C TYR A 63 9.52 2.20 -10.24
N LEU A 64 10.62 2.70 -9.64
CA LEU A 64 10.68 2.92 -8.19
C LEU A 64 9.59 3.88 -7.72
N ILE A 65 9.41 5.00 -8.42
CA ILE A 65 8.35 5.98 -8.14
C ILE A 65 6.97 5.34 -8.35
N GLY A 66 6.77 4.62 -9.44
CA GLY A 66 5.53 3.94 -9.78
C GLY A 66 5.11 2.92 -8.74
N PHE A 67 6.04 2.11 -8.22
CA PHE A 67 5.76 1.15 -7.15
C PHE A 67 5.37 1.83 -5.84
N TYR A 68 6.04 2.94 -5.50
CA TYR A 68 5.68 3.74 -4.34
C TYR A 68 4.26 4.33 -4.47
N LEU A 69 3.94 4.93 -5.63
CA LEU A 69 2.61 5.47 -5.91
C LEU A 69 1.53 4.38 -5.97
N LEU A 70 1.86 3.18 -6.44
CA LEU A 70 0.97 2.04 -6.42
C LEU A 70 0.60 1.66 -4.98
N ARG A 71 1.58 1.62 -4.07
CA ARG A 71 1.34 1.36 -2.64
C ARG A 71 0.41 2.41 -2.04
N ILE A 72 0.62 3.70 -2.35
CA ILE A 72 -0.26 4.78 -1.90
C ILE A 72 -1.67 4.63 -2.47
N SER A 73 -1.80 4.36 -3.77
CA SER A 73 -3.09 4.18 -4.46
C SER A 73 -3.91 3.05 -3.84
N LEU A 74 -3.24 1.93 -3.53
CA LEU A 74 -3.85 0.77 -2.89
C LEU A 74 -4.24 1.04 -1.44
N TRP A 75 -3.40 1.73 -0.66
CA TRP A 75 -3.75 2.15 0.70
C TRP A 75 -5.03 3.00 0.72
N ASN A 76 -5.09 4.00 -0.15
CA ASN A 76 -6.24 4.91 -0.27
C ASN A 76 -7.53 4.23 -0.77
N SER A 77 -7.43 3.00 -1.30
CA SER A 77 -8.55 2.25 -1.85
C SER A 77 -8.97 1.05 -1.00
N HIS A 78 -8.00 0.41 -0.35
CA HIS A 78 -8.11 -0.93 0.23
C HIS A 78 -7.31 -1.11 1.52
N GLY A 79 -6.74 -0.04 2.10
CA GLY A 79 -5.95 -0.13 3.32
C GLY A 79 -6.71 -0.81 4.45
N GLU A 80 -6.11 -1.86 5.01
CA GLU A 80 -6.61 -2.59 6.17
C GLU A 80 -5.46 -2.84 7.13
N GLU A 81 -5.63 -2.45 8.38
CA GLU A 81 -4.71 -2.78 9.47
C GLU A 81 -5.30 -3.93 10.26
N THR A 82 -4.46 -4.88 10.62
CA THR A 82 -4.81 -6.02 11.47
C THR A 82 -3.89 -6.02 12.68
N ILE A 83 -4.49 -5.99 13.86
CA ILE A 83 -3.81 -6.17 15.14
C ILE A 83 -4.28 -7.50 15.73
N LEU A 84 -3.34 -8.40 15.95
CA LEU A 84 -3.56 -9.71 16.58
C LEU A 84 -3.07 -9.65 18.01
N PHE A 85 -3.94 -9.99 18.96
CA PHE A 85 -3.61 -10.08 20.37
C PHE A 85 -3.38 -11.54 20.74
N ASN A 86 -2.15 -12.02 20.55
CA ASN A 86 -1.75 -13.37 20.96
C ASN A 86 -1.45 -13.41 22.47
N GLU A 87 -1.14 -14.60 22.99
CA GLU A 87 -0.83 -14.79 24.40
C GLU A 87 0.48 -14.09 24.81
N SER A 88 1.52 -14.21 23.99
CA SER A 88 2.87 -13.70 24.27
C SER A 88 3.21 -12.38 23.57
N GLU A 89 2.58 -12.09 22.44
CA GLU A 89 2.90 -10.94 21.58
C GLU A 89 1.66 -10.28 20.98
N ILE A 90 1.82 -9.02 20.59
CA ILE A 90 0.87 -8.28 19.77
C ILE A 90 1.48 -8.12 18.38
N ILE A 91 0.78 -8.57 17.34
CA ILE A 91 1.25 -8.48 15.96
C ILE A 91 0.45 -7.44 15.21
N TYR A 92 1.14 -6.49 14.59
CA TYR A 92 0.57 -5.51 13.67
C TYR A 92 0.92 -5.85 12.21
N ILE A 93 -0.09 -5.82 11.35
CA ILE A 93 0.05 -6.08 9.91
C ILE A 93 -0.76 -5.02 9.13
N ALA A 94 -0.09 -4.26 8.26
CA ALA A 94 -0.76 -3.40 7.28
C ALA A 94 -0.92 -4.16 5.95
N ASN A 95 -2.17 -4.26 5.47
CA ASN A 95 -2.55 -4.96 4.27
C ASN A 95 -3.10 -3.97 3.24
N TYR A 96 -2.45 -3.92 2.08
CA TYR A 96 -2.81 -3.07 0.94
C TYR A 96 -3.48 -3.90 -0.17
N ARG A 97 -4.05 -5.06 0.17
CA ARG A 97 -4.61 -6.09 -0.74
C ARG A 97 -3.56 -6.82 -1.59
N TRP A 98 -2.82 -6.10 -2.43
CA TRP A 98 -1.76 -6.68 -3.28
C TRP A 98 -0.39 -6.70 -2.61
N PHE A 99 -0.20 -5.83 -1.61
CA PHE A 99 1.00 -5.78 -0.79
C PHE A 99 0.61 -6.01 0.65
N LYS A 100 1.54 -6.56 1.43
CA LYS A 100 1.47 -6.55 2.89
C LYS A 100 2.77 -5.96 3.40
N ASP A 101 2.67 -5.09 4.38
CA ASP A 101 3.86 -4.59 5.07
C ASP A 101 4.48 -5.69 5.92
N GLY A 102 5.72 -5.48 6.33
CA GLY A 102 6.38 -6.33 7.31
C GLY A 102 5.54 -6.41 8.59
N LYS A 103 5.44 -7.62 9.15
CA LYS A 103 4.82 -7.81 10.47
C LYS A 103 5.65 -7.08 11.51
N LYS A 104 5.00 -6.29 12.35
CA LYS A 104 5.64 -5.70 13.54
C LYS A 104 5.13 -6.46 14.76
N SER A 105 6.02 -7.07 15.52
CA SER A 105 5.69 -7.74 16.78
C SER A 105 6.09 -6.86 17.95
N LEU A 106 5.32 -6.97 19.03
CA LEU A 106 5.56 -6.30 20.30
C LEU A 106 5.35 -7.35 21.40
N GLU A 107 6.34 -7.56 22.26
CA GLU A 107 6.21 -8.50 23.36
C GLU A 107 5.28 -7.96 24.44
N LYS A 108 4.35 -8.81 24.92
CA LYS A 108 3.33 -8.39 25.88
C LYS A 108 3.89 -8.13 27.28
N ASN A 109 5.05 -8.72 27.60
CA ASN A 109 5.72 -8.54 28.88
C ASN A 109 6.07 -7.06 29.17
N GLU A 110 6.18 -6.24 28.12
CA GLU A 110 6.54 -4.82 28.24
C GLU A 110 5.32 -3.88 28.15
N VAL A 111 4.12 -4.40 27.86
CA VAL A 111 2.96 -3.56 27.52
C VAL A 111 1.66 -4.04 28.17
N THR A 112 1.10 -3.18 29.02
CA THR A 112 -0.26 -3.35 29.54
C THR A 112 -1.27 -2.66 28.61
N TYR A 113 -2.28 -3.38 28.14
CA TYR A 113 -3.36 -2.81 27.31
C TYR A 113 -4.74 -3.11 27.90
N SER A 114 -5.71 -2.26 27.58
CA SER A 114 -7.13 -2.49 27.88
C SER A 114 -7.99 -2.10 26.68
N ILE A 115 -9.09 -2.82 26.47
CA ILE A 115 -10.06 -2.52 25.41
C ILE A 115 -11.31 -1.97 26.09
N LYS A 116 -11.65 -0.72 25.81
CA LYS A 116 -12.89 -0.09 26.30
C LYS A 116 -13.74 0.33 25.11
N PRO A 117 -15.00 -0.11 24.99
CA PRO A 117 -15.91 0.47 24.03
C PRO A 117 -16.22 1.91 24.47
N VAL A 118 -15.92 2.90 23.63
CA VAL A 118 -16.20 4.32 23.93
C VAL A 118 -17.13 4.85 22.83
N GLY A 119 -18.38 5.15 23.21
CA GLY A 119 -19.43 5.67 22.33
C GLY A 119 -20.69 5.96 23.14
N TYR A 120 -21.53 6.89 22.70
CA TYR A 120 -22.84 7.19 23.30
C TYR A 120 -23.86 6.11 22.89
N GLU A 121 -24.73 5.73 23.84
CA GLU A 121 -25.94 4.94 23.58
C GLU A 121 -26.84 5.59 22.51
#